data_AF-A0A973P7R1-F1
#
_entry.id   AF-A0A973P7R1-F1
#
_cell.length_a   1.000
_cell.length_b   1.000
_cell.length_c   1.000
_cell.angle_alpha   90.00
_cell.angle_beta   90.00
_cell.angle_gamma   90.00
#
_symmetry.space_group_name_H-M   'P 1'
#
loop_
_entity.id
_entity.type
_entity.pdbx_description
1 polymer ?
#
loop_
_entity_poly.entity_id
_entity_poly.type
_entity_poly.pdbx_seq_one_letter_code
_entity_poly.pdbx_strand_id
1 'polypeptide(L)'
;MPVVRGWTSPDGWSIQRPVGWRGGKRQAYAQWTRPDRSAHVDVQSLYATDDVNQILDGSELQLQESAQIRTLRKRAITHQGGKGLDWEFTWTAGQGGERPWAAPGQRYHEVQRALVIGDRAFLLSWTTTEAQWQRNSRLMRQVIDSFTVGG
;
A
#
# COMPACT_ATOMS: atom_id res chain seq x y z
N MET A 1 -0.17 -23.02 10.07
CA MET A 1 -1.25 -22.03 9.84
C MET A 1 -0.79 -21.10 8.72
N PRO A 2 -1.64 -20.76 7.74
CA PRO A 2 -1.23 -19.84 6.67
C PRO A 2 -0.96 -18.45 7.24
N VAL A 3 0.07 -17.77 6.73
CA VAL A 3 0.47 -16.42 7.16
C VAL A 3 -0.39 -15.31 6.54
N VAL A 4 -1.13 -15.65 5.49
CA VAL A 4 -2.06 -14.77 4.78
C VAL A 4 -3.40 -15.48 4.52
N ARG A 5 -4.44 -14.71 4.25
CA ARG A 5 -5.77 -15.22 3.87
C ARG A 5 -6.36 -14.35 2.76
N GLY A 6 -7.02 -14.97 1.79
CA GLY A 6 -7.73 -14.24 0.74
C GLY A 6 -8.78 -13.29 1.30
N TRP A 7 -8.92 -12.15 0.65
CA TRP A 7 -9.92 -11.14 0.91
C TRP A 7 -10.40 -10.56 -0.42
N THR A 8 -11.70 -10.35 -0.53
CA THR A 8 -12.34 -9.86 -1.75
C THR A 8 -13.20 -8.64 -1.43
N SER A 9 -13.02 -7.58 -2.22
CA SER A 9 -13.80 -6.35 -2.16
C SER A 9 -15.17 -6.54 -2.82
N PRO A 10 -16.22 -5.82 -2.39
CA PRO A 10 -17.44 -5.67 -3.19
C PRO A 10 -17.19 -5.16 -4.59
N ASP A 11 -16.15 -4.36 -4.75
CA ASP A 11 -15.83 -3.71 -6.01
C ASP A 11 -15.12 -4.69 -6.96
N GLY A 12 -15.04 -5.99 -6.65
CA GLY A 12 -14.57 -7.02 -7.58
C GLY A 12 -13.05 -7.15 -7.71
N TRP A 13 -12.29 -6.63 -6.75
CA TRP A 13 -10.85 -6.89 -6.62
C TRP A 13 -10.56 -7.76 -5.38
N SER A 14 -9.46 -8.50 -5.41
CA SER A 14 -9.05 -9.41 -4.33
C SER A 14 -7.57 -9.23 -4.00
N ILE A 15 -7.20 -9.57 -2.77
CA ILE A 15 -5.81 -9.58 -2.27
C ILE A 15 -5.68 -10.60 -1.14
N GLN A 16 -4.48 -11.12 -0.91
CA GLN A 16 -4.15 -11.84 0.33
C GLN A 16 -3.82 -10.84 1.43
N ARG A 17 -4.56 -10.84 2.53
CA ARG A 17 -4.24 -10.03 3.72
C ARG A 17 -3.44 -10.84 4.75
N PRO A 18 -2.51 -10.22 5.51
CA PRO A 18 -1.83 -10.89 6.61
C PRO A 18 -2.79 -11.39 7.71
N VAL A 19 -2.58 -12.60 8.20
CA VAL A 19 -3.38 -13.17 9.30
C VAL A 19 -3.06 -12.44 10.61
N GLY A 20 -4.09 -12.14 11.40
CA GLY A 20 -3.97 -11.48 12.70
C GLY A 20 -3.91 -9.95 12.65
N TRP A 21 -3.87 -9.36 11.45
CA TRP A 21 -3.93 -7.90 11.29
C TRP A 21 -5.39 -7.43 11.37
N ARG A 22 -5.60 -6.29 12.02
CA ARG A 22 -6.92 -5.69 12.26
C ARG A 22 -7.24 -4.68 11.19
N GLY A 23 -8.46 -4.64 10.70
CA GLY A 23 -8.80 -3.77 9.58
C GLY A 23 -10.27 -3.87 9.18
N GLY A 24 -10.69 -2.97 8.29
CA GLY A 24 -12.08 -2.78 7.93
C GLY A 24 -12.29 -2.48 6.44
N LYS A 25 -13.55 -2.62 6.03
CA LYS A 25 -14.02 -2.46 4.66
C LYS A 25 -14.69 -1.11 4.50
N ARG A 26 -14.24 -0.34 3.51
CA ARG A 26 -15.01 0.71 2.83
C ARG A 26 -15.10 0.28 1.35
N GLN A 27 -16.11 0.73 0.59
CA GLN A 27 -16.31 0.24 -0.79
C GLN A 27 -15.02 0.39 -1.63
N ALA A 28 -14.53 1.62 -1.76
CA ALA A 28 -13.31 1.93 -2.50
C ALA A 28 -11.98 1.72 -1.74
N TYR A 29 -12.00 1.22 -0.51
CA TYR A 29 -10.80 1.20 0.34
C TYR A 29 -10.82 0.08 1.38
N ALA A 30 -9.72 -0.66 1.47
CA ALA A 30 -9.49 -1.60 2.56
C ALA A 30 -8.11 -1.39 3.16
N GLN A 31 -8.02 -1.62 4.47
CA GLN A 31 -6.77 -1.52 5.20
C GLN A 31 -6.67 -2.60 6.26
N TRP A 32 -5.45 -2.98 6.59
CA TRP A 32 -5.11 -3.85 7.70
C TRP A 32 -3.85 -3.35 8.41
N THR A 33 -3.92 -3.26 9.73
CA THR A 33 -2.84 -2.81 10.60
C THR A 33 -2.45 -3.95 11.53
N ARG A 34 -1.15 -4.17 11.67
CA ARG A 34 -0.61 -5.10 12.65
C ARG A 34 -0.95 -4.60 14.08
N PRO A 35 -1.30 -5.48 15.04
CA PRO A 35 -1.71 -5.04 16.38
C PRO A 35 -0.70 -4.16 17.12
N ASP A 36 0.60 -4.35 16.86
CA ASP A 36 1.69 -3.57 17.43
C ASP A 36 1.98 -2.26 16.68
N ARG A 37 1.17 -1.91 15.66
CA ARG A 37 1.31 -0.73 14.78
C ARG A 37 2.63 -0.64 14.04
N SER A 38 3.41 -1.73 14.01
CA SER A 38 4.70 -1.76 13.32
C SER A 38 4.58 -1.97 11.81
N ALA A 39 3.39 -2.32 11.33
CA ALA A 39 3.13 -2.55 9.92
C ALA A 39 1.67 -2.26 9.54
N HIS A 40 1.48 -1.84 8.30
CA HIS A 40 0.22 -1.45 7.71
C HIS A 40 0.17 -1.84 6.24
N VAL A 41 -1.00 -2.26 5.75
CA VAL A 41 -1.26 -2.44 4.33
C VAL A 41 -2.61 -1.83 4.02
N ASP A 42 -2.70 -1.13 2.91
CA ASP A 42 -3.95 -0.62 2.40
C ASP A 42 -4.03 -0.69 0.88
N VAL A 43 -5.26 -0.68 0.40
CA VAL A 43 -5.62 -0.72 -1.02
C VAL A 43 -6.70 0.32 -1.23
N GLN A 44 -6.48 1.22 -2.16
CA GLN A 44 -7.41 2.25 -2.58
C GLN A 44 -7.77 2.04 -4.05
N SER A 45 -9.07 1.96 -4.35
CA SER A 45 -9.59 2.06 -5.71
C SER A 45 -9.74 3.53 -6.04
N LEU A 46 -9.20 3.94 -7.19
CA LEU A 46 -9.25 5.31 -7.69
C LEU A 46 -10.31 5.38 -8.79
N TYR A 47 -11.15 6.42 -8.74
CA TYR A 47 -12.27 6.60 -9.66
C TYR A 47 -11.88 7.32 -10.96
N ALA A 48 -10.68 7.90 -11.04
CA ALA A 48 -10.17 8.56 -12.23
C ALA A 48 -9.18 7.65 -12.97
N THR A 49 -9.24 7.69 -14.31
CA THR A 49 -8.24 7.09 -15.21
C THR A 49 -6.97 7.92 -15.15
N ASP A 50 -6.21 7.74 -14.07
CA ASP A 50 -4.92 8.41 -13.88
C ASP A 50 -3.80 7.56 -14.48
N ASP A 51 -2.82 8.23 -15.10
CA ASP A 51 -1.56 7.58 -15.43
C ASP A 51 -0.85 7.13 -14.14
N VAL A 52 -0.14 6.00 -14.17
CA VAL A 52 0.52 5.45 -12.97
C VAL A 52 1.51 6.43 -12.33
N ASN A 53 2.08 7.37 -13.09
CA ASN A 53 2.92 8.43 -12.54
C ASN A 53 2.06 9.48 -11.81
N GLN A 54 0.93 9.90 -12.39
CA GLN A 54 0.02 10.86 -11.74
C GLN A 54 -0.51 10.35 -10.40
N ILE A 55 -0.84 9.06 -10.32
CA ILE A 55 -1.26 8.42 -9.06
C ILE A 55 -0.19 8.57 -7.98
N LEU A 56 1.06 8.24 -8.31
CA LEU A 56 2.15 8.29 -7.33
C LEU A 56 2.61 9.71 -7.03
N ASP A 57 2.59 10.62 -8.01
CA ASP A 57 2.89 12.03 -7.79
C ASP A 57 1.86 12.67 -6.85
N GLY A 58 0.56 12.34 -7.03
CA GLY A 58 -0.49 12.74 -6.10
C GLY A 58 -0.28 12.19 -4.69
N SER A 59 0.08 10.91 -4.56
CA SER A 59 0.38 10.33 -3.24
C SER A 59 1.63 10.92 -2.60
N GLU A 60 2.67 11.20 -3.39
CA GLU A 60 3.91 11.84 -2.93
C GLU A 60 3.63 13.24 -2.39
N LEU A 61 2.85 14.06 -3.12
CA LEU A 61 2.45 15.39 -2.68
C LEU A 61 1.69 15.35 -1.35
N GLN A 62 0.68 14.48 -1.24
CA GLN A 62 -0.11 14.33 -0.01
C GLN A 62 0.77 13.93 1.19
N LEU A 63 1.75 13.04 0.98
CA LEU A 63 2.66 12.63 2.06
C LEU A 63 3.64 13.74 2.45
N GLN A 64 4.10 14.55 1.50
CA GLN A 64 5.02 15.66 1.77
C GLN A 64 4.41 16.75 2.65
N GLU A 65 3.08 16.88 2.68
CA GLU A 65 2.39 17.82 3.58
C GLU A 65 2.58 17.48 5.07
N SER A 66 2.83 16.21 5.40
CA SER A 66 2.86 15.73 6.80
C SER A 66 4.12 14.95 7.18
N ALA A 67 5.01 14.68 6.23
CA ALA A 67 6.24 13.91 6.46
C ALA A 67 7.39 14.31 5.52
N GLN A 68 8.62 14.14 5.99
CA GLN A 68 9.80 14.19 5.13
C GLN A 68 9.99 12.85 4.44
N ILE A 69 10.01 12.85 3.11
CA ILE A 69 10.13 11.64 2.29
C ILE A 69 11.54 11.53 1.71
N ARG A 70 12.09 10.32 1.72
CA ARG A 70 13.29 9.95 0.98
C ARG A 70 12.97 8.80 0.04
N THR A 71 12.89 9.09 -1.25
CA THR A 71 12.77 8.07 -2.29
C THR A 71 14.00 7.19 -2.34
N LEU A 72 13.78 5.87 -2.39
CA LEU A 72 14.82 4.85 -2.56
C LEU A 72 14.82 4.30 -3.98
N ARG A 73 13.63 4.04 -4.54
CA ARG A 73 13.49 3.45 -5.88
C ARG A 73 12.11 3.75 -6.47
N LYS A 74 12.06 3.99 -7.78
CA LYS A 74 10.84 3.84 -8.60
C LYS A 74 11.09 2.75 -9.66
N ARG A 75 10.12 1.85 -9.92
CA ARG A 75 10.28 0.74 -10.87
C ARG A 75 8.98 0.48 -11.63
N ALA A 76 9.01 0.64 -12.95
CA ALA A 76 7.90 0.23 -13.81
C ALA A 76 7.70 -1.29 -13.75
N ILE A 77 6.44 -1.72 -13.73
CA ILE A 77 6.04 -3.13 -13.71
C ILE A 77 4.84 -3.35 -14.63
N THR A 78 4.56 -4.62 -14.93
CA THR A 78 3.32 -5.06 -15.55
C THR A 78 2.59 -5.95 -14.56
N HIS A 79 1.28 -5.75 -14.40
CA HIS A 79 0.45 -6.52 -13.48
C HIS A 79 -0.88 -6.84 -14.14
N GLN A 80 -1.20 -8.13 -14.30
CA GLN A 80 -2.39 -8.60 -15.02
C GLN A 80 -2.60 -7.95 -16.42
N GLY A 81 -1.51 -7.74 -17.16
CA GLY A 81 -1.55 -7.07 -18.47
C GLY A 81 -1.75 -5.56 -18.41
N GLY A 82 -1.99 -4.98 -17.23
CA GLY A 82 -2.03 -3.54 -16.98
C GLY A 82 -0.66 -2.92 -16.71
N LYS A 83 -0.61 -1.59 -16.69
CA LYS A 83 0.59 -0.82 -16.33
C LYS A 83 0.68 -0.70 -14.81
N GLY A 84 1.89 -0.70 -14.28
CA GLY A 84 2.13 -0.39 -12.88
C GLY A 84 3.46 0.30 -12.62
N LEU A 85 3.55 0.94 -11.47
CA LEU A 85 4.76 1.60 -10.99
C LEU A 85 4.90 1.34 -9.49
N ASP A 86 6.00 0.72 -9.09
CA ASP A 86 6.41 0.56 -7.69
C ASP A 86 7.22 1.78 -7.27
N TRP A 87 6.92 2.36 -6.11
CA TRP A 87 7.68 3.41 -5.45
C TRP A 87 8.06 2.97 -4.03
N GLU A 88 9.35 2.82 -3.77
CA GLU A 88 9.94 2.46 -2.49
C GLU A 88 10.58 3.71 -1.86
N PHE A 89 10.23 4.00 -0.62
CA PHE A 89 10.68 5.19 0.09
C PHE A 89 10.67 5.00 1.61
N THR A 90 11.34 5.92 2.31
CA THR A 90 11.22 6.04 3.76
C THR A 90 10.66 7.39 4.15
N TRP A 91 9.93 7.44 5.26
CA TRP A 91 9.37 8.68 5.80
C TRP A 91 9.32 8.63 7.33
N THR A 92 9.33 9.82 7.96
CA THR A 92 9.19 9.96 9.42
C THR A 92 7.82 10.57 9.73
N ALA A 93 7.04 9.92 10.59
CA ALA A 93 5.72 10.41 10.95
C ALA A 93 5.78 11.71 11.76
N GLY A 94 5.05 12.74 11.32
CA GLY A 94 4.87 13.98 12.07
C GLY A 94 3.93 13.83 13.29
N GLN A 95 3.76 14.92 14.04
CA GLN A 95 2.76 15.01 15.12
C GLN A 95 1.38 15.30 14.50
N GLY A 96 0.45 14.33 14.53
CA GLY A 96 -0.94 14.53 14.08
C GLY A 96 -1.23 14.32 12.58
N GLY A 97 -0.46 13.49 11.89
CA GLY A 97 -0.63 13.25 10.45
C GLY A 97 -1.87 12.42 10.04
N GLU A 98 -2.12 12.34 8.73
CA GLU A 98 -3.27 11.65 8.11
C GLU A 98 -3.33 10.14 8.34
N ARG A 99 -2.28 9.57 8.93
CA ARG A 99 -2.12 8.14 9.21
C ARG A 99 -2.22 7.91 10.71
N PRO A 100 -3.43 7.79 11.28
CA PRO A 100 -3.64 7.66 12.72
C PRO A 100 -3.06 6.38 13.33
N TRP A 101 -2.71 5.40 12.48
CA TRP A 101 -2.01 4.19 12.88
C TRP A 101 -0.51 4.39 13.07
N ALA A 102 0.09 5.43 12.49
CA ALA A 102 1.51 5.71 12.55
C ALA A 102 1.89 6.37 13.87
N ALA A 103 3.01 5.94 14.46
CA ALA A 103 3.52 6.51 15.70
C ALA A 103 4.34 7.77 15.39
N PRO A 104 4.06 8.92 16.03
CA PRO A 104 4.83 10.16 15.81
C PRO A 104 6.33 9.96 16.08
N GLY A 105 7.17 10.56 15.24
CA GLY A 105 8.64 10.44 15.31
C GLY A 105 9.20 9.09 14.85
N GLN A 106 8.36 8.10 14.56
CA GLN A 106 8.80 6.82 14.04
C GLN A 106 9.12 6.92 12.56
N ARG A 107 10.25 6.33 12.16
CA ARG A 107 10.62 6.15 10.76
C ARG A 107 10.06 4.85 10.20
N TYR A 108 9.46 4.97 9.03
CA TYR A 108 8.81 3.91 8.28
C TYR A 108 9.49 3.71 6.92
N HIS A 109 9.40 2.47 6.43
CA HIS A 109 9.75 2.06 5.09
C HIS A 109 8.46 1.60 4.40
N GLU A 110 8.18 2.18 3.24
CA GLU A 110 6.97 1.92 2.49
C GLU A 110 7.27 1.57 1.02
N VAL A 111 6.48 0.65 0.50
CA VAL A 111 6.32 0.44 -0.94
C VAL A 111 4.88 0.77 -1.29
N GLN A 112 4.74 1.69 -2.24
CA GLN A 112 3.49 1.93 -2.92
C GLN A 112 3.53 1.34 -4.32
N ARG A 113 2.44 0.72 -4.75
CA ARG A 113 2.25 0.19 -6.10
C ARG A 113 1.00 0.85 -6.69
N ALA A 114 1.21 1.71 -7.68
CA ALA A 114 0.14 2.21 -8.52
C ALA A 114 -0.10 1.23 -9.67
N LEU A 115 -1.36 0.92 -9.95
CA LEU A 115 -1.80 0.01 -11.01
C LEU A 115 -2.91 0.66 -11.83
N VAL A 116 -2.86 0.47 -13.14
CA VAL A 116 -3.95 0.76 -14.07
C VAL A 116 -4.23 -0.52 -14.85
N ILE A 117 -5.41 -1.12 -14.62
CA ILE A 117 -5.84 -2.40 -15.19
C ILE A 117 -7.21 -2.17 -15.84
N GLY A 118 -7.26 -2.22 -17.17
CA GLY A 118 -8.46 -1.84 -17.91
C GLY A 118 -8.81 -0.37 -17.67
N ASP A 119 -10.04 -0.12 -17.21
CA ASP A 119 -10.59 1.19 -16.85
C ASP A 119 -10.45 1.54 -15.35
N ARG A 120 -9.70 0.73 -14.59
CA ARG A 120 -9.61 0.83 -13.14
C ARG A 120 -8.20 1.16 -12.68
N ALA A 121 -8.11 2.08 -11.73
CA ALA A 121 -6.86 2.45 -11.10
C ALA A 121 -6.84 2.07 -9.60
N PHE A 122 -5.67 1.67 -9.11
CA PHE A 122 -5.47 1.26 -7.73
C PHE A 122 -4.16 1.78 -7.19
N LEU A 123 -4.15 2.11 -5.90
CA LEU A 123 -2.94 2.35 -5.12
C LEU A 123 -2.90 1.33 -3.98
N LEU A 124 -1.86 0.51 -3.97
CA LEU A 124 -1.57 -0.42 -2.88
C LEU A 124 -0.41 0.16 -2.08
N SER A 125 -0.52 0.18 -0.76
CA SER A 125 0.60 0.53 0.12
C SER A 125 0.92 -0.62 1.07
N TRP A 126 2.21 -0.90 1.24
CA TRP A 126 2.74 -1.71 2.33
C TRP A 126 3.74 -0.89 3.11
N THR A 127 3.45 -0.66 4.38
CA THR A 127 4.32 0.10 5.28
C THR A 127 4.78 -0.76 6.45
N THR A 128 6.05 -0.63 6.84
CA THR A 128 6.60 -1.18 8.09
C THR A 128 7.53 -0.18 8.76
N THR A 129 7.80 -0.33 10.06
CA THR A 129 8.92 0.40 10.66
C THR A 129 10.23 0.03 9.95
N GLU A 130 11.15 0.99 9.81
CA GLU A 130 12.38 0.77 9.04
C GLU A 130 13.19 -0.43 9.57
N ALA A 131 13.24 -0.61 10.90
CA ALA A 131 13.90 -1.74 11.56
C ALA A 131 13.32 -3.11 11.21
N GLN A 132 12.05 -3.16 10.75
CA GLN A 132 11.36 -4.39 10.42
C GLN A 132 11.33 -4.71 8.92
N TRP A 133 11.81 -3.80 8.06
CA TRP A 133 11.69 -3.91 6.60
C TRP A 133 12.20 -5.25 6.05
N GLN A 134 13.46 -5.58 6.34
CA GLN A 134 14.12 -6.78 5.81
C GLN A 134 13.36 -8.07 6.15
N ARG A 135 12.83 -8.15 7.39
CA ARG A 135 12.09 -9.32 7.88
C ARG A 135 10.71 -9.45 7.24
N ASN A 136 10.11 -8.35 6.79
CA ASN A 136 8.76 -8.33 6.20
C ASN A 136 8.76 -8.34 4.67
N SER A 137 9.90 -8.15 4.01
CA SER A 137 10.02 -8.07 2.54
C SER A 137 9.45 -9.27 1.78
N ARG A 138 9.46 -10.48 2.36
CA ARG A 138 8.85 -11.68 1.74
C ARG A 138 7.33 -11.65 1.85
N LEU A 139 6.81 -11.32 3.03
CA LEU A 139 5.37 -11.21 3.28
C LEU A 139 4.76 -10.07 2.44
N MET A 140 5.45 -8.93 2.38
CA MET A 140 5.10 -7.79 1.56
C MET A 140 4.88 -8.18 0.09
N ARG A 141 5.86 -8.86 -0.52
CA ARG A 141 5.74 -9.33 -1.91
C ARG A 141 4.57 -10.29 -2.08
N GLN A 142 4.42 -11.26 -1.17
CA GLN A 142 3.30 -12.20 -1.23
C GLN A 142 1.94 -11.48 -1.21
N VAL A 143 1.79 -10.45 -0.37
CA VAL A 143 0.56 -9.66 -0.25
C VAL A 143 0.34 -8.81 -1.50
N ILE A 144 1.30 -7.97 -1.88
CA ILE A 144 1.17 -7.05 -3.01
C ILE A 144 0.98 -7.82 -4.33
N ASP A 145 1.77 -8.87 -4.58
CA ASP A 145 1.71 -9.62 -5.84
C ASP A 145 0.45 -10.50 -5.95
N SER A 146 -0.25 -10.75 -4.84
CA SER A 146 -1.52 -11.50 -4.85
C SER A 146 -2.73 -10.68 -5.29
N PHE A 147 -2.56 -9.36 -5.51
CA PHE A 147 -3.66 -8.49 -5.91
C PHE A 147 -4.21 -8.87 -7.27
N THR A 148 -5.52 -8.92 -7.42
CA THR A 148 -6.20 -9.25 -8.69
C THR A 148 -7.49 -8.46 -8.86
N VAL A 149 -7.83 -8.11 -10.10
CA VAL A 149 -9.12 -7.50 -10.47
C VAL A 149 -9.93 -8.47 -11.32
N GLY A 150 -11.24 -8.61 -11.05
CA GLY A 150 -12.15 -9.44 -11.84
C GLY A 150 -12.08 -10.95 -11.57
N GLY A 151 -11.83 -11.33 -10.31
CA GLY A 151 -11.91 -12.73 -9.85
C GLY A 151 -13.31 -13.18 -9.52
#